data_AF-A0A960I5M4-F1
#
_entry.id   AF-A0A960I5M4-F1
#
_cell.length_a   1.000
_cell.length_b   1.000
_cell.length_c   1.000
_cell.angle_alpha   90.00
_cell.angle_beta   90.00
_cell.angle_gamma   90.00
#
_symmetry.space_group_name_H-M   'P 1'
#
loop_
_entity.id
_entity.type
_entity.pdbx_description
1 polymer ?
#
loop_
_entity_poly.entity_id
_entity_poly.type
_entity_poly.pdbx_seq_one_letter_code
_entity_poly.pdbx_strand_id
1 'polypeptide(L)'
;LCAANAARNELTNVRVCAPDDVPPDVRFAAIWSNPAIRIGKSALHEMLLRWLGRLVPGGEAVLVVHKHLGSDSLQTWLTNRNLPAIRLASSAGYRILRVASAIDAASDGL
;
A
#
# COMPACT_ATOMS: atom_id res chain seq x y z
N LEU A 1 -12.57 -11.47 13.24
CA LEU A 1 -11.26 -11.42 13.93
C LEU A 1 -10.79 -9.98 14.21
N CYS A 2 -10.59 -9.12 13.20
CA CYS A 2 -10.08 -7.75 13.42
C CYS A 2 -10.94 -6.91 14.38
N ALA A 3 -12.26 -6.87 14.20
CA ALA A 3 -13.16 -6.12 15.07
C ALA A 3 -13.13 -6.63 16.53
N ALA A 4 -13.10 -7.96 16.71
CA ALA A 4 -12.98 -8.58 18.02
C ALA A 4 -11.63 -8.24 18.69
N ASN A 5 -10.54 -8.22 17.93
CA ASN A 5 -9.23 -7.82 18.45
C ASN A 5 -9.20 -6.33 18.84
N ALA A 6 -9.81 -5.44 18.06
CA ALA A 6 -9.92 -4.02 18.40
C ALA A 6 -10.71 -3.82 19.70
N ALA A 7 -11.88 -4.49 19.82
CA ALA A 7 -12.70 -4.44 21.03
C ALA A 7 -11.96 -4.98 22.27
N ARG A 8 -11.26 -6.12 22.15
CA ARG A 8 -10.49 -6.72 23.25
C ARG A 8 -9.35 -5.81 23.75
N ASN A 9 -8.85 -4.92 22.90
CA ASN A 9 -7.79 -3.97 23.25
C ASN A 9 -8.35 -2.54 23.46
N GLU A 10 -9.67 -2.38 23.56
CA GLU A 10 -10.34 -1.10 23.86
C GLU A 10 -10.00 0.03 22.87
N LEU A 11 -9.69 -0.34 21.61
CA LEU A 11 -9.33 0.63 20.58
C LEU A 11 -10.59 1.28 20.01
N THR A 12 -10.75 2.58 20.26
CA THR A 12 -11.90 3.39 19.79
C THR A 12 -11.66 4.03 18.43
N ASN A 13 -10.42 4.02 17.94
CA ASN A 13 -9.97 4.67 16.71
C ASN A 13 -9.79 3.68 15.53
N VAL A 14 -10.41 2.51 15.60
CA VAL A 14 -10.33 1.47 14.55
C VAL A 14 -11.70 1.28 13.90
N ARG A 15 -11.76 1.46 12.59
CA ARG A 15 -12.93 1.08 11.76
C ARG A 15 -12.59 -0.16 10.95
N VAL A 16 -13.35 -1.23 11.14
CA VAL A 16 -13.23 -2.47 10.35
C VAL A 16 -14.37 -2.51 9.35
N CYS A 17 -14.05 -2.72 8.07
CA CYS A 17 -15.00 -2.68 6.98
C CYS A 17 -14.51 -3.55 5.81
N ALA A 18 -15.41 -3.97 4.92
CA ALA A 18 -15.00 -4.59 3.67
C ALA A 18 -14.39 -3.53 2.72
N PRO A 19 -13.56 -3.93 1.74
CA PRO A 19 -12.99 -3.01 0.76
C PRO A 19 -14.03 -2.10 0.06
N ASP A 20 -15.21 -2.64 -0.22
CA ASP A 20 -16.29 -1.95 -0.94
C ASP A 20 -17.14 -1.04 -0.03
N ASP A 21 -17.04 -1.20 1.29
CA ASP A 21 -17.70 -0.32 2.26
C ASP A 21 -16.91 0.98 2.49
N VAL A 22 -15.64 1.06 2.04
CA VAL A 22 -14.82 2.28 2.18
C VAL A 22 -15.24 3.29 1.11
N PRO A 23 -15.78 4.46 1.49
CA PRO A 23 -16.22 5.45 0.52
C PRO A 23 -15.11 5.81 -0.48
N PRO A 24 -15.43 5.99 -1.77
CA PRO A 24 -14.43 6.15 -2.83
C PRO A 24 -13.65 7.47 -2.76
N ASP A 25 -14.16 8.46 -2.04
CA ASP A 25 -13.58 9.79 -1.81
C ASP A 25 -12.64 9.83 -0.59
N VAL A 26 -12.66 8.82 0.29
CA VAL A 26 -11.70 8.73 1.39
C VAL A 26 -10.29 8.63 0.85
N ARG A 27 -9.40 9.46 1.41
CA ARG A 27 -7.98 9.49 1.11
C ARG A 27 -7.16 9.24 2.38
N PHE A 28 -5.94 8.76 2.20
CA PHE A 28 -5.08 8.32 3.29
C PHE A 28 -3.78 9.11 3.30
N ALA A 29 -3.40 9.63 4.46
CA ALA A 29 -2.05 10.15 4.69
C ALA A 29 -1.01 9.02 4.70
N ALA A 30 -1.40 7.85 5.20
CA ALA A 30 -0.53 6.69 5.26
C ALA A 30 -1.30 5.37 5.08
N ILE A 31 -0.64 4.39 4.45
CA ILE A 31 -1.15 3.01 4.32
C ILE A 31 -0.07 2.02 4.79
N TRP A 32 -0.42 1.07 5.64
CA TRP A 32 0.46 -0.05 6.01
C TRP A 32 -0.15 -1.36 5.54
N SER A 33 0.63 -2.18 4.84
CA SER A 33 0.11 -3.44 4.30
C SER A 33 1.16 -4.53 4.20
N ASN A 34 0.76 -5.76 4.52
CA ASN A 34 1.41 -6.99 4.09
C ASN A 34 0.57 -7.60 2.94
N PRO A 35 0.70 -7.09 1.70
CA PRO A 35 -0.26 -7.38 0.65
C PRO A 35 -0.40 -8.88 0.38
N ALA A 36 -1.60 -9.30 -0.05
CA ALA A 36 -1.92 -10.70 -0.33
C ALA A 36 -1.23 -11.19 -1.61
N ILE A 37 0.07 -11.41 -1.56
CA ILE A 37 0.95 -11.76 -2.70
C ILE A 37 0.63 -13.08 -3.42
N ARG A 38 -0.25 -13.93 -2.87
CA ARG A 38 -0.64 -15.23 -3.45
C ARG A 38 -1.96 -15.21 -4.24
N ILE A 39 -2.55 -14.03 -4.47
CA ILE A 39 -3.80 -13.90 -5.24
C ILE A 39 -3.59 -13.82 -6.76
N GLY A 40 -2.35 -13.99 -7.22
CA GLY A 40 -1.96 -13.79 -8.61
C GLY A 40 -1.60 -12.33 -8.93
N LYS A 41 -0.78 -12.15 -9.97
CA LYS A 41 -0.16 -10.86 -10.30
C LYS A 41 -1.17 -9.76 -10.65
N SER A 42 -2.17 -10.05 -11.50
CA SER A 42 -3.17 -9.05 -11.93
C SER A 42 -3.99 -8.55 -10.74
N ALA A 43 -4.57 -9.47 -9.97
CA ALA A 43 -5.38 -9.13 -8.80
C ALA A 43 -4.55 -8.38 -7.74
N LEU A 44 -3.28 -8.75 -7.52
CA LEU A 44 -2.38 -8.00 -6.65
C LEU A 44 -2.18 -6.56 -7.15
N HIS A 45 -1.92 -6.38 -8.44
CA HIS A 45 -1.72 -5.07 -9.04
C HIS A 45 -2.97 -4.20 -8.97
N GLU A 46 -4.14 -4.75 -9.30
CA GLU A 46 -5.44 -4.07 -9.20
C GLU A 46 -5.73 -3.63 -7.76
N MET A 47 -5.51 -4.51 -6.79
CA MET A 47 -5.66 -4.19 -5.37
C MET A 47 -4.73 -3.05 -4.96
N LEU A 48 -3.45 -3.10 -5.35
CA LEU A 48 -2.50 -2.05 -4.99
C LEU A 48 -2.87 -0.71 -5.64
N LEU A 49 -3.24 -0.68 -6.92
CA LEU A 49 -3.67 0.55 -7.59
C LEU A 49 -4.93 1.15 -6.95
N ARG A 50 -5.90 0.31 -6.55
CA ARG A 50 -7.13 0.75 -5.86
C ARG A 50 -6.83 1.53 -4.58
N TRP A 51 -5.82 1.12 -3.81
CA TRP A 51 -5.52 1.71 -2.50
C TRP A 51 -4.45 2.79 -2.58
N LEU A 52 -3.36 2.55 -3.32
CA LEU A 52 -2.26 3.52 -3.45
C LEU A 52 -2.70 4.78 -4.19
N GLY A 53 -3.65 4.67 -5.13
CA GLY A 53 -4.28 5.82 -5.78
C GLY A 53 -5.14 6.69 -4.84
N ARG A 54 -5.36 6.26 -3.59
CA ARG A 54 -6.06 7.02 -2.56
C ARG A 54 -5.11 7.68 -1.56
N LEU A 55 -3.79 7.63 -1.77
CA LEU A 55 -2.88 8.46 -0.98
C LEU A 55 -3.15 9.95 -1.28
N VAL A 56 -3.12 10.77 -0.23
CA VAL A 56 -3.10 12.24 -0.40
C VAL A 56 -1.76 12.67 -1.01
N PRO A 57 -1.66 13.88 -1.62
CA PRO A 57 -0.37 14.44 -2.00
C PRO A 57 0.60 14.47 -0.81
N GLY A 58 1.80 13.90 -1.00
CA GLY A 58 2.81 13.78 0.07
C GLY A 58 2.57 12.62 1.04
N GLY A 59 1.48 11.87 0.87
CA GLY A 59 1.22 10.64 1.63
C GLY A 59 2.07 9.46 1.17
N GLU A 60 2.14 8.41 1.98
CA GLU A 60 2.97 7.25 1.69
C GLU A 60 2.35 5.91 2.10
N ALA A 61 2.80 4.83 1.49
CA ALA A 61 2.50 3.48 1.90
C ALA A 61 3.76 2.70 2.29
N VAL A 62 3.65 1.86 3.30
CA VAL A 62 4.70 0.92 3.71
C VAL A 62 4.20 -0.51 3.44
N LEU A 63 4.87 -1.19 2.51
CA LEU A 63 4.54 -2.54 2.10
C LEU A 63 5.58 -3.53 2.62
N VAL A 64 5.13 -4.59 3.30
CA VAL A 64 5.98 -5.70 3.76
C VAL A 64 5.80 -6.88 2.81
N VAL A 65 6.86 -7.22 2.08
CA VAL A 65 6.79 -8.20 0.99
C VAL A 65 7.89 -9.23 1.12
N HIS A 66 7.56 -10.51 1.00
CA HIS A 66 8.57 -11.57 1.07
C HIS A 66 9.53 -11.48 -0.14
N LYS A 67 10.84 -11.63 0.10
CA LYS A 67 11.91 -11.47 -0.90
C LYS A 67 11.65 -12.34 -2.14
N HIS A 68 11.34 -13.61 -1.92
CA HIS A 68 11.12 -14.61 -2.96
C HIS A 68 9.75 -14.54 -3.64
N LEU A 69 8.87 -13.65 -3.20
CA LEU A 69 7.53 -13.49 -3.77
C LEU A 69 7.41 -12.20 -4.58
N GLY A 70 8.50 -11.86 -5.30
CA GLY A 70 8.50 -10.81 -6.31
C GLY A 70 8.67 -9.39 -5.79
N SER A 71 9.25 -9.19 -4.60
CA SER A 71 9.40 -7.83 -4.03
C SER A 71 10.21 -6.85 -4.89
N ASP A 72 11.27 -7.28 -5.60
CA ASP A 72 11.99 -6.38 -6.53
C ASP A 72 11.14 -6.08 -7.77
N SER A 73 10.52 -7.11 -8.36
CA SER A 73 9.64 -6.93 -9.52
C SER A 73 8.45 -6.04 -9.21
N LEU A 74 7.92 -6.12 -7.98
CA LEU A 74 6.85 -5.25 -7.50
C LEU A 74 7.34 -3.81 -7.33
N GLN A 75 8.53 -3.61 -6.74
CA GLN A 75 9.13 -2.29 -6.62
C GLN A 75 9.30 -1.63 -8.00
N THR A 76 9.89 -2.34 -8.97
CA THR A 76 10.06 -1.83 -10.34
C THR A 76 8.72 -1.53 -11.00
N TRP A 77 7.73 -2.42 -10.85
CA TRP A 77 6.41 -2.21 -11.43
C TRP A 77 5.70 -0.97 -10.86
N LEU A 78 5.78 -0.74 -9.53
CA LEU A 78 5.23 0.45 -8.89
C LEU A 78 5.88 1.73 -9.41
N THR A 79 7.22 1.78 -9.45
CA THR A 79 7.96 2.93 -9.95
C THR A 79 7.59 3.25 -11.40
N ASN A 80 7.43 2.23 -12.25
CA ASN A 80 7.00 2.40 -13.64
C ASN A 80 5.54 2.87 -13.79
N ARG A 81 4.75 2.90 -12.70
CA ARG A 81 3.37 3.41 -12.65
C ARG A 81 3.28 4.79 -12.01
N ASN A 82 4.38 5.53 -11.97
CA ASN A 82 4.50 6.83 -11.30
C ASN A 82 4.18 6.77 -9.80
N LEU A 83 4.37 5.60 -9.18
CA LEU A 83 4.29 5.40 -7.73
C LEU A 83 5.71 5.11 -7.22
N PRO A 84 6.51 6.13 -6.88
CA PRO A 84 7.91 5.95 -6.51
C PRO A 84 8.06 4.98 -5.35
N ALA A 85 8.71 3.84 -5.59
CA ALA A 85 8.89 2.80 -4.60
C ALA A 85 10.38 2.61 -4.27
N ILE A 86 10.74 2.77 -2.99
CA ILE A 86 12.09 2.54 -2.50
C ILE A 86 12.13 1.48 -1.41
N ARG A 87 13.27 0.81 -1.28
CA ARG A 87 13.51 -0.14 -0.18
C ARG A 87 13.90 0.63 1.08
N LEU A 88 13.11 0.51 2.14
CA LEU A 88 13.46 1.03 3.46
C LEU A 88 14.39 0.08 4.22
N ALA A 89 14.07 -1.21 4.18
CA ALA A 89 14.80 -2.22 4.95
C ALA A 89 14.65 -3.60 4.35
N SER A 90 15.44 -4.54 4.86
CA SER A 90 15.32 -5.97 4.56
C SER A 90 15.68 -6.76 5.81
N SER A 91 14.80 -7.65 6.25
CA SER A 91 15.01 -8.47 7.44
C SER A 91 14.22 -9.78 7.34
N ALA A 92 14.75 -10.87 7.89
CA ALA A 92 14.06 -12.16 8.05
C ALA A 92 13.32 -12.67 6.79
N GLY A 93 13.89 -12.52 5.60
CA GLY A 93 13.26 -12.94 4.35
C GLY A 93 12.24 -11.96 3.75
N TYR A 94 12.03 -10.79 4.36
CA TYR A 94 11.14 -9.74 3.88
C TYR A 94 11.90 -8.50 3.40
N ARG A 95 11.25 -7.73 2.53
CA ARG A 95 11.58 -6.36 2.14
C ARG A 95 10.49 -5.43 2.62
N ILE A 96 10.90 -4.28 3.15
CA ILE A 96 10.01 -3.19 3.47
C ILE A 96 10.17 -2.15 2.36
N LEU A 97 9.10 -1.91 1.61
CA LEU A 97 9.05 -0.91 0.55
C LEU A 97 8.27 0.31 1.05
N ARG A 98 8.81 1.51 0.85
CA ARG A 98 8.05 2.76 0.95
C ARG A 98 7.62 3.16 -0.45
N VAL A 99 6.34 3.47 -0.60
CA VAL A 99 5.73 3.92 -1.85
C VAL A 99 5.17 5.32 -1.60
N ALA A 100 5.66 6.32 -2.33
CA ALA A 100 5.11 7.67 -2.25
C ALA A 100 3.80 7.77 -3.02
N SER A 101 2.96 8.77 -2.69
CA SER A 101 1.84 9.20 -3.52
C SER A 101 2.31 9.43 -4.96
N ALA A 102 1.41 9.25 -5.93
CA ALA A 102 1.77 9.39 -7.33
C ALA A 102 2.35 10.77 -7.63
N ILE A 103 3.35 10.81 -8.51
CA ILE A 103 3.84 12.07 -9.07
C ILE A 103 2.90 12.44 -10.22
N ASP A 104 2.22 13.57 -10.10
CA ASP A 104 1.46 14.12 -11.22
C ASP A 104 2.45 14.50 -12.33
N ALA A 105 2.17 14.11 -13.57
CA ALA A 105 3.00 14.43 -14.74
C ALA A 105 3.00 15.94 -15.11
N ALA A 106 2.54 16.81 -14.23
CA ALA A 106 2.29 18.23 -14.46
C ALA A 106 3.24 19.17 -13.68
N SER A 107 4.41 18.69 -13.25
CA SER A 107 5.43 19.51 -12.57
C SER A 107 6.77 19.62 -13.30
N ASP A 108 6.83 19.28 -14.59
CA ASP A 108 7.95 19.63 -15.49
C ASP A 108 7.54 20.85 -16.32
N GLY A 109 7.48 22.01 -15.67
CA GLY A 109 7.02 23.25 -16.30
C GLY A 109 7.20 24.46 -15.41
N LEU A 110 8.44 24.72 -14.96
CA LEU A 110 8.92 26.06 -14.61
C LEU A 110 10.43 26.15 -14.79
#